data_AF-A0A8S0SBI4-F1
#
_entry.id   AF-A0A8S0SBI4-F1
#
_cell.length_a   1.000
_cell.length_b   1.000
_cell.length_c   1.000
_cell.angle_alpha   90.00
_cell.angle_beta   90.00
_cell.angle_gamma   90.00
#
_symmetry.space_group_name_H-M   'P 1'
#
loop_
_entity.id
_entity.type
_entity.pdbx_description
1 polymer ?
#
loop_
_entity_poly.entity_id
_entity_poly.type
_entity_poly.pdbx_seq_one_letter_code
_entity_poly.pdbx_strand_id
1 'polypeptide(L)'
;MELEGLTSVYTNVFTESTLHSVEDFANMHGNTKAALDYYLSISSDSYVATYFGNMDKMVAAMRGFKGLPRTLFLSRRGFAVLTSQGLKGKALLEALWKVHRDEFVMGVGSAFVNSSYEIGFLTFIFLS
;
A
#
# COMPACT_ATOMS: atom_id res chain seq x y z
N MET A 1 6.55 -12.26 3.69
CA MET A 1 7.20 -11.36 4.66
C MET A 1 6.65 -11.78 6.01
N GLU A 2 7.48 -12.35 6.86
CA GLU A 2 7.02 -12.88 8.15
C GLU A 2 6.60 -11.73 9.07
N LEU A 3 5.40 -11.82 9.64
CA LEU A 3 4.83 -10.82 10.56
C LEU A 3 5.78 -10.56 11.75
N GLU A 4 6.49 -11.61 12.19
CA GLU A 4 7.46 -11.58 13.29
C GLU A 4 8.60 -10.59 13.07
N GLY A 5 9.09 -10.46 11.82
CA GLY A 5 10.11 -9.49 11.49
C GLY A 5 9.61 -8.06 11.64
N LEU A 6 8.35 -7.82 11.29
CA LEU A 6 7.73 -6.49 11.37
C LEU A 6 7.40 -6.11 12.82
N THR A 7 6.85 -7.05 13.60
CA THR A 7 6.51 -6.83 15.02
C THR A 7 7.74 -6.67 15.92
N SER A 8 8.92 -7.15 15.48
CA SER A 8 10.19 -6.92 16.19
C SER A 8 10.67 -5.47 16.14
N VAL A 9 10.26 -4.72 15.12
CA VAL A 9 10.67 -3.31 14.89
C VAL A 9 9.55 -2.35 15.24
N TYR A 10 8.30 -2.71 14.94
CA TYR A 10 7.11 -1.90 15.20
C TYR A 10 6.24 -2.58 16.24
N THR A 11 6.02 -1.93 17.37
CA THR A 11 5.25 -2.50 18.49
C THR A 11 3.74 -2.50 18.26
N ASN A 12 3.25 -1.63 17.37
CA ASN A 12 1.82 -1.42 17.13
C ASN A 12 1.40 -1.93 15.74
N VAL A 13 1.64 -3.21 15.48
CA VAL A 13 1.22 -3.86 14.23
C VAL A 13 -0.06 -4.64 14.49
N PHE A 14 -1.14 -4.24 13.83
CA PHE A 14 -2.42 -4.91 13.86
C PHE A 14 -2.74 -5.48 12.48
N THR A 15 -3.28 -6.68 12.43
CA THR A 15 -3.80 -7.28 11.19
C THR A 15 -5.33 -7.28 11.22
N GLU A 16 -5.97 -7.45 10.06
CA GLU A 16 -7.44 -7.52 10.01
C GLU A 16 -8.01 -8.60 10.94
N SER A 17 -7.29 -9.71 11.11
CA SER A 17 -7.64 -10.79 12.06
C SER A 17 -7.52 -10.39 13.54
N THR A 18 -6.85 -9.29 13.87
CA THR A 18 -6.78 -8.76 15.24
C THR A 18 -8.01 -7.92 15.59
N LEU A 19 -8.73 -7.40 14.59
CA LEU A 19 -9.89 -6.52 14.76
C LEU A 19 -11.22 -7.28 14.87
N HIS A 20 -11.24 -8.58 14.53
CA HIS A 20 -12.42 -9.43 14.54
C HIS A 20 -12.15 -10.76 15.25
N SER A 21 -13.21 -11.47 15.64
CA SER A 21 -13.04 -12.84 16.12
C SER A 21 -12.39 -13.68 15.02
N VAL A 22 -11.44 -14.54 15.39
CA VAL A 22 -10.67 -15.35 14.42
C VAL A 22 -11.61 -16.22 13.56
N GLU A 23 -12.72 -16.67 14.13
CA GLU A 23 -13.73 -17.49 13.47
C GLU A 23 -14.57 -16.68 12.47
N ASP A 24 -15.04 -15.48 12.83
CA ASP A 24 -15.80 -14.63 11.92
C ASP A 24 -14.95 -14.20 10.73
N PHE A 25 -13.69 -13.82 10.98
CA PHE A 25 -12.77 -13.41 9.92
C PHE A 25 -12.37 -14.59 9.02
N ALA A 26 -12.21 -15.80 9.56
CA ALA A 26 -11.94 -16.99 8.75
C ALA A 26 -13.11 -17.30 7.80
N ASN A 27 -14.35 -17.11 8.27
CA ASN A 27 -15.57 -17.39 7.52
C ASN A 27 -15.95 -16.29 6.51
N MET A 28 -15.39 -15.09 6.62
CA MET A 28 -15.62 -14.01 5.65
C MET A 28 -15.14 -14.36 4.25
N HIS A 29 -16.01 -14.12 3.26
CA HIS A 29 -15.69 -14.26 1.84
C HIS A 29 -14.64 -13.23 1.40
N GLY A 30 -13.88 -13.55 0.34
CA GLY A 30 -12.80 -12.69 -0.16
C GLY A 30 -13.24 -11.27 -0.51
N ASN A 31 -14.43 -11.11 -1.10
CA ASN A 31 -14.99 -9.79 -1.42
C ASN A 31 -15.28 -8.96 -0.16
N THR A 32 -15.71 -9.60 0.93
CA THR A 32 -15.99 -8.93 2.19
C THR A 32 -14.69 -8.45 2.84
N LYS A 33 -13.62 -9.26 2.79
CA LYS A 33 -12.28 -8.87 3.25
C LYS A 33 -11.76 -7.67 2.44
N ALA A 34 -11.85 -7.73 1.12
CA ALA A 34 -11.44 -6.62 0.24
C ALA A 34 -12.24 -5.32 0.51
N ALA A 35 -13.53 -5.42 0.82
CA ALA A 35 -14.34 -4.27 1.20
C ALA A 35 -13.91 -3.67 2.55
N LEU A 36 -13.56 -4.52 3.52
CA LEU A 36 -13.04 -4.10 4.82
C LEU A 36 -11.69 -3.40 4.68
N ASP A 37 -10.74 -4.03 3.98
CA ASP A 37 -9.43 -3.47 3.64
C ASP A 37 -9.58 -2.08 2.99
N TYR A 38 -10.53 -1.93 2.06
CA TYR A 38 -10.81 -0.65 1.40
C TYR A 38 -11.33 0.40 2.38
N TYR A 39 -12.31 0.04 3.21
CA TYR A 39 -12.88 0.96 4.20
C TYR A 39 -11.82 1.47 5.19
N LEU A 40 -10.97 0.56 5.68
CA LEU A 40 -9.84 0.88 6.54
C LEU A 40 -8.84 1.80 5.83
N SER A 41 -8.52 1.53 4.56
CA SER A 41 -7.61 2.35 3.74
C SER A 41 -8.04 3.81 3.60
N ILE A 42 -9.34 4.05 3.36
CA ILE A 42 -9.87 5.40 3.10
C ILE A 42 -10.17 6.16 4.40
N SER A 43 -10.10 5.50 5.54
CA SER A 43 -10.39 6.05 6.86
C SER A 43 -9.14 6.23 7.70
N SER A 44 -8.01 5.69 7.26
CA SER A 44 -6.72 5.80 7.94
C SER A 44 -6.10 7.18 7.83
N ASP A 45 -5.32 7.56 8.84
CA ASP A 45 -4.52 8.79 8.81
C ASP A 45 -3.46 8.79 7.71
N SER A 46 -2.86 7.63 7.47
CA SER A 46 -1.82 7.41 6.47
C SER A 46 -2.09 6.12 5.71
N TYR A 47 -1.75 6.10 4.43
CA TYR A 47 -1.86 4.92 3.58
C TYR A 47 -0.54 4.69 2.85
N VAL A 48 -0.04 3.45 2.88
CA VAL A 48 1.19 3.06 2.18
C VAL A 48 0.90 1.78 1.40
N ALA A 49 1.14 1.79 0.10
CA ALA A 49 0.99 0.61 -0.74
C ALA A 49 2.30 0.28 -1.47
N THR A 50 2.60 -1.01 -1.59
CA THR A 50 3.81 -1.55 -2.24
C THR A 50 3.62 -1.76 -3.74
N TYR A 51 2.38 -1.68 -4.21
CA TYR A 51 2.00 -1.84 -5.60
C TYR A 51 0.79 -0.96 -5.89
N PHE A 52 0.74 -0.33 -7.06
CA PHE A 52 -0.40 0.50 -7.45
C PHE A 52 -1.39 -0.30 -8.30
N GLY A 53 -2.20 -1.12 -7.64
CA GLY A 53 -3.24 -1.94 -8.24
C GLY A 53 -4.58 -1.20 -8.41
N ASN A 54 -5.63 -1.94 -8.78
CA ASN A 54 -6.96 -1.37 -8.98
C ASN A 54 -7.59 -0.85 -7.69
N MET A 55 -7.37 -1.55 -6.57
CA MET A 55 -7.82 -1.11 -5.26
C MET A 55 -7.13 0.19 -4.85
N ASP A 56 -5.82 0.28 -5.03
CA ASP A 56 -5.00 1.46 -4.68
C ASP A 56 -5.45 2.72 -5.43
N LYS A 57 -5.91 2.58 -6.68
CA LYS A 57 -6.51 3.68 -7.45
C LYS A 57 -7.80 4.18 -6.81
N MET A 58 -8.68 3.27 -6.40
CA MET A 58 -9.92 3.64 -5.72
C MET A 58 -9.64 4.29 -4.35
N VAL A 59 -8.65 3.80 -3.63
CA VAL A 59 -8.20 4.37 -2.35
C VAL A 59 -7.61 5.76 -2.58
N ALA A 60 -6.71 5.93 -3.55
CA ALA A 60 -6.12 7.21 -3.91
C ALA A 60 -7.18 8.27 -4.25
N ALA A 61 -8.15 7.89 -5.09
CA ALA A 61 -9.23 8.78 -5.50
C ALA A 61 -10.08 9.22 -4.30
N MET A 62 -10.48 8.28 -3.44
CA MET A 62 -11.31 8.59 -2.27
C MET A 62 -10.54 9.40 -1.21
N ARG A 63 -9.27 9.06 -0.95
CA ARG A 63 -8.41 9.83 -0.03
C ARG A 63 -8.15 11.23 -0.55
N GLY A 64 -7.95 11.39 -1.85
CA GLY A 64 -7.84 12.68 -2.52
C GLY A 64 -9.12 13.51 -2.38
N PHE A 65 -10.29 12.88 -2.59
CA PHE A 65 -11.60 13.52 -2.37
C PHE A 65 -11.80 13.97 -0.91
N LYS A 66 -11.37 13.16 0.06
CA LYS A 66 -11.41 13.49 1.50
C LYS A 66 -10.33 14.51 1.94
N GLY A 67 -9.42 14.89 1.05
CA GLY A 67 -8.31 15.79 1.40
C GLY A 67 -7.28 15.17 2.34
N LEU A 68 -7.10 13.84 2.33
CA LEU A 68 -6.14 13.13 3.18
C LEU A 68 -4.74 13.11 2.53
N PRO A 69 -3.77 13.88 3.05
CA PRO A 69 -2.52 14.17 2.33
C PRO A 69 -1.48 13.05 2.43
N ARG A 70 -1.62 12.14 3.40
CA ARG A 70 -0.63 11.08 3.68
C ARG A 70 -0.98 9.81 2.91
N THR A 71 -0.60 9.78 1.64
CA THR A 71 -0.80 8.62 0.75
C THR A 71 0.49 8.35 -0.02
N LEU A 72 1.15 7.23 0.27
CA LEU A 72 2.45 6.86 -0.29
C LEU A 72 2.34 5.59 -1.14
N PHE A 73 2.81 5.67 -2.39
CA PHE A 73 2.92 4.52 -3.28
C PHE A 73 4.39 4.22 -3.50
N LEU A 74 4.81 3.02 -3.09
CA LEU A 74 6.18 2.56 -3.27
C LEU A 74 6.31 1.92 -4.66
N SER A 75 7.23 2.45 -5.47
CA SER A 75 7.51 1.93 -6.81
C SER A 75 8.53 0.79 -6.73
N ARG A 76 8.07 -0.47 -6.82
CA ARG A 76 8.98 -1.64 -6.92
C ARG A 76 9.95 -1.51 -8.09
N ARG A 77 9.46 -0.99 -9.22
CA ARG A 77 10.27 -0.69 -10.40
C ARG A 77 11.28 0.42 -10.11
N GLY A 78 10.84 1.54 -9.53
CA GLY A 78 11.72 2.64 -9.13
C GLY A 78 12.82 2.15 -8.19
N PHE A 79 12.47 1.35 -7.19
CA PHE A 79 13.42 0.74 -6.26
C PHE A 79 14.45 -0.14 -6.99
N ALA A 80 14.00 -1.08 -7.83
CA ALA A 80 14.89 -1.97 -8.58
C ALA A 80 15.84 -1.20 -9.51
N VAL A 81 15.33 -0.18 -10.23
CA VAL A 81 16.15 0.64 -11.12
C VAL A 81 17.19 1.44 -10.34
N LEU A 82 16.79 2.16 -9.30
CA LEU A 82 17.70 3.02 -8.53
C LEU A 82 18.77 2.21 -7.79
N THR A 83 18.40 1.05 -7.24
CA THR A 83 19.37 0.15 -6.61
C THR A 83 20.34 -0.47 -7.62
N SER A 84 19.87 -0.80 -8.84
CA SER A 84 20.76 -1.26 -9.92
C SER A 84 21.78 -0.21 -10.37
N GLN A 85 21.45 1.08 -10.21
CA GLN A 85 22.35 2.21 -10.42
C GLN A 85 23.30 2.45 -9.23
N GLY A 86 23.24 1.62 -8.19
CA GLY A 86 24.11 1.72 -7.02
C GLY A 86 23.65 2.70 -5.94
N LEU A 87 22.46 3.31 -6.06
CA LEU A 87 21.95 4.20 -5.01
C LEU A 87 21.65 3.40 -3.74
N LYS A 88 22.05 3.97 -2.59
CA LYS A 88 21.85 3.38 -1.26
C LYS A 88 21.56 4.48 -0.24
N GLY A 89 21.04 4.09 0.92
CA GLY A 89 20.81 4.97 2.07
C GLY A 89 19.99 6.21 1.71
N LYS A 90 20.45 7.38 2.16
CA LYS A 90 19.73 8.66 2.00
C LYS A 90 19.50 9.02 0.52
N ALA A 91 20.49 8.78 -0.35
CA ALA A 91 20.36 9.10 -1.77
C ALA A 91 19.26 8.27 -2.46
N LEU A 92 19.13 6.99 -2.08
CA LEU A 92 18.05 6.13 -2.56
C LEU A 92 16.68 6.62 -2.07
N LEU A 93 16.59 7.00 -0.80
CA LEU A 93 15.35 7.52 -0.20
C LEU A 93 14.87 8.80 -0.91
N GLU A 94 15.77 9.75 -1.14
CA GLU A 94 15.47 11.01 -1.83
C GLU A 94 15.02 10.76 -3.28
N ALA A 95 15.67 9.84 -3.99
CA ALA A 95 15.29 9.47 -5.34
C ALA A 95 13.93 8.77 -5.39
N LEU A 96 13.64 7.86 -4.45
CA LEU A 96 12.33 7.21 -4.34
C LEU A 96 11.21 8.20 -4.00
N TRP A 97 11.51 9.18 -3.15
CA TRP A 97 10.56 10.25 -2.83
C TRP A 97 10.21 11.08 -4.07
N LYS A 98 11.21 11.37 -4.92
CA LYS A 98 11.00 12.02 -6.20
C LYS A 98 10.13 11.16 -7.12
N VAL A 99 10.44 9.87 -7.27
CA VAL A 99 9.64 8.92 -8.07
C VAL A 99 8.18 8.92 -7.62
N HIS A 100 7.94 8.80 -6.31
CA HIS A 100 6.59 8.82 -5.76
C HIS A 100 5.86 10.12 -6.11
N ARG A 101 6.48 11.29 -5.93
CA ARG A 101 5.85 12.57 -6.26
C ARG A 101 5.55 12.69 -7.76
N ASP A 102 6.47 12.28 -8.61
CA ASP A 102 6.30 12.36 -10.05
C ASP A 102 5.16 11.44 -10.52
N GLU A 103 5.09 10.20 -10.03
CA GLU A 103 4.00 9.25 -10.33
C GLU A 103 2.65 9.72 -9.76
N PHE A 104 2.65 10.26 -8.54
CA PHE A 104 1.43 10.74 -7.85
C PHE A 104 0.86 11.99 -8.52
N VAL A 105 1.70 12.98 -8.85
CA VAL A 105 1.27 14.24 -9.49
C VAL A 105 0.84 14.02 -10.94
N MET A 106 1.56 13.18 -11.69
CA MET A 106 1.20 12.93 -13.09
C MET A 106 0.00 11.99 -13.25
N GLY A 107 -0.53 11.41 -12.17
CA GLY A 107 -1.55 10.37 -12.25
C GLY A 107 -1.07 9.15 -13.05
N VAL A 108 0.25 8.94 -13.13
CA VAL A 108 0.89 7.85 -13.88
C VAL A 108 0.83 6.58 -13.03
N GLY A 109 -0.39 6.07 -13.08
CA GLY A 109 -0.93 4.80 -12.64
C GLY A 109 -2.35 4.61 -13.24
N SER A 110 -2.82 5.58 -14.04
CA SER A 110 -3.91 5.44 -15.01
C SER A 110 -3.51 4.40 -16.05
N ALA A 111 -3.71 3.13 -15.71
CA ALA A 111 -3.55 2.02 -16.65
C ALA A 111 -4.56 2.15 -17.80
N PHE A 112 -4.19 2.89 -18.84
CA PHE A 112 -4.27 2.32 -20.18
C PHE A 112 -2.94 1.60 -20.41
N VAL A 113 -3.00 0.28 -20.35
CA VAL A 113 -2.29 -0.72 -21.17
C VAL A 113 -2.04 -1.99 -20.32
N ASN A 114 -2.75 -3.04 -20.76
CA ASN A 114 -2.59 -4.47 -20.50
C ASN A 114 -3.11 -5.06 -19.18
N SER A 115 -4.33 -5.57 -19.31
CA SER A 115 -4.90 -6.72 -18.58
C SER A 115 -3.94 -7.91 -18.57
N SER A 116 -3.69 -8.47 -17.37
CA SER A 116 -3.67 -9.92 -17.09
C SER A 116 -3.31 -10.16 -15.61
N TYR A 117 -4.29 -10.71 -14.88
CA TYR A 117 -4.24 -11.57 -13.68
C TYR A 117 -3.04 -11.47 -12.70
N GLU A 118 -3.32 -11.05 -11.46
CA GLU A 118 -3.19 -11.88 -10.26
C GLU A 118 -3.70 -11.09 -9.03
N ILE A 119 -4.58 -11.72 -8.25
CA ILE A 119 -5.10 -11.20 -6.98
C ILE A 119 -3.99 -11.38 -5.95
N GLY A 120 -3.10 -10.39 -5.87
CA GLY A 120 -2.06 -10.33 -4.83
C GLY A 120 -2.63 -9.77 -3.53
N PHE A 121 -3.03 -10.65 -2.62
CA PHE A 121 -3.14 -10.36 -1.19
C PHE A 121 -1.78 -9.89 -0.66
N LEU A 122 -1.73 -8.73 0.02
CA LEU A 122 -0.80 -8.26 1.07
C LEU A 122 -0.39 -6.78 0.89
N THR A 123 -0.79 -5.93 1.84
CA THR A 123 0.06 -5.45 2.96
C THR A 123 -0.54 -4.16 3.51
N PHE A 124 -1.22 -4.25 4.65
CA PHE A 124 -1.57 -3.10 5.48
C PHE A 124 -0.57 -2.99 6.62
N ILE A 125 0.19 -1.89 6.66
CA ILE A 125 0.93 -1.48 7.85
C ILE A 125 0.30 -0.16 8.28
N PHE A 126 -0.53 -0.24 9.33
CA PHE A 126 -0.93 0.93 10.09
C PHE A 126 0.24 1.34 10.97
N LEU A 127 0.89 2.45 10.65
CA LEU A 127 1.82 3.11 11.57
C LEU A 127 1.02 4.17 12.32
N SER A 128 0.68 3.87 13.58
CA SER A 128 0.26 4.84 14.61
C SER A 128 1.48 5.38 15.34
#